data_AF-A0A510HHP2-F1
#
_entry.id   AF-A0A510HHP2-F1
#
_cell.length_a   1.000
_cell.length_b   1.000
_cell.length_c   1.000
_cell.angle_alpha   90.00
_cell.angle_beta   90.00
_cell.angle_gamma   90.00
#
_symmetry.space_group_name_H-M   'P 1'
#
loop_
_entity.id
_entity.type
_entity.pdbx_description
1 polymer ?
#
loop_
_entity_poly.entity_id
_entity_poly.type
_entity_poly.pdbx_seq_one_letter_code
_entity_poly.pdbx_strand_id
1 'polypeptide(L)'
;MGGILLSESLKYRRTSIPKLVLLAPAGLVACLTWYLLAGGHPMTWDALFRLVFQLWTLLSVPAGAALLAGLAAAHEAQAGNWYGLRVRPVSPAALYGGKLTILALATLASSLLLSVFTAISGMGIGLPEAPWSALLVAGLLSWLAALPLQALHLWVATAWGLGASVALGVPGLLAAALIGGTGLGSGVWWVVPWSWPARMALPVLGFFEGTITRLPAGFSPGVYVAVVCGMALALALFLAATSILWFGRREVI
;
A
#
# COMPACT_ATOMS: atom_id res chain seq x y z
N MET A 1 -5.60 -2.48 -23.76
CA MET A 1 -5.21 -1.94 -22.43
C MET A 1 -4.16 -0.84 -22.48
N GLY A 2 -3.03 -0.99 -23.20
CA GLY A 2 -1.89 -0.03 -23.13
C GLY A 2 -2.26 1.46 -23.33
N GLY A 3 -3.09 1.78 -24.33
CA GLY A 3 -3.52 3.16 -24.57
C GLY A 3 -4.39 3.77 -23.45
N ILE A 4 -5.17 2.94 -22.75
CA ILE A 4 -5.99 3.37 -21.61
C ILE A 4 -5.08 3.71 -20.42
N LEU A 5 -4.09 2.87 -20.15
CA LEU A 5 -3.13 3.11 -19.06
C LEU A 5 -2.29 4.37 -19.30
N LEU A 6 -1.85 4.60 -20.54
CA LEU A 6 -1.11 5.81 -20.89
C LEU A 6 -1.97 7.07 -20.74
N SER A 7 -3.22 7.02 -21.22
CA SER A 7 -4.15 8.14 -21.05
C SER A 7 -4.44 8.42 -19.58
N GLU A 8 -4.61 7.37 -18.77
CA GLU A 8 -4.93 7.50 -17.35
C GLU A 8 -3.70 8.01 -16.56
N SER A 9 -2.49 7.58 -16.88
CA SER A 9 -1.26 8.08 -16.24
C SER A 9 -1.01 9.57 -16.55
N LEU A 10 -1.32 10.02 -17.77
CA LEU A 10 -1.21 11.42 -18.16
C LEU A 10 -2.14 12.34 -17.34
N LYS A 11 -3.32 11.86 -16.92
CA LYS A 11 -4.23 12.62 -16.05
C LYS A 11 -3.58 12.94 -14.71
N TYR A 12 -2.81 12.01 -14.15
CA TYR A 12 -2.20 12.18 -12.83
C TYR A 12 -0.87 12.94 -12.85
N ARG A 13 -0.22 13.07 -14.02
CA ARG A 13 1.12 13.67 -14.16
C ARG A 13 1.24 15.07 -13.54
N ARG A 14 0.18 15.88 -13.58
CA ARG A 14 0.15 17.25 -13.02
C ARG A 14 -0.64 17.38 -11.72
N THR A 15 -1.05 16.26 -11.12
CA THR A 15 -1.81 16.24 -9.85
C THR A 15 -0.88 16.11 -8.65
N SER A 16 -1.45 16.10 -7.44
CA SER A 16 -0.70 15.84 -6.20
C SER A 16 -0.25 14.39 -6.04
N ILE A 17 -0.80 13.44 -6.80
CA ILE A 17 -0.54 11.99 -6.62
C ILE A 17 0.95 11.64 -6.79
N PRO A 18 1.67 12.04 -7.87
CA PRO A 18 3.09 11.72 -8.00
C PRO A 18 3.95 12.33 -6.89
N LYS A 19 3.57 13.52 -6.40
CA LYS A 19 4.26 14.17 -5.27
C LYS A 19 4.07 13.35 -4.01
N LEU A 20 2.86 12.87 -3.72
CA LEU A 20 2.60 12.03 -2.55
C LEU A 20 3.35 10.69 -2.64
N VAL A 21 3.36 10.06 -3.81
CA VAL A 21 4.07 8.79 -4.06
C VAL A 21 5.57 8.89 -3.76
N LEU A 22 6.18 10.05 -4.05
CA LEU A 22 7.60 10.30 -3.81
C LEU A 22 7.88 10.82 -2.39
N LEU A 23 7.14 11.85 -1.96
CA LEU A 23 7.42 12.58 -0.73
C LEU A 23 7.00 11.80 0.51
N ALA A 24 5.98 10.94 0.44
CA ALA A 24 5.57 10.13 1.59
C ALA A 24 6.69 9.17 2.05
N PRO A 25 7.28 8.31 1.20
CA PRO A 25 8.39 7.46 1.63
C PRO A 25 9.65 8.26 1.96
N ALA A 26 9.97 9.32 1.20
CA ALA A 26 11.15 10.14 1.45
C ALA A 26 11.07 10.85 2.81
N GLY A 27 9.94 11.50 3.10
CA GLY A 27 9.71 12.21 4.35
C GLY A 27 9.68 11.26 5.55
N LEU A 28 9.01 10.10 5.43
CA LEU A 28 8.98 9.11 6.50
C LEU A 28 10.39 8.63 6.84
N VAL A 29 11.18 8.21 5.84
CA VAL A 29 12.55 7.74 6.07
C VAL A 29 13.41 8.84 6.67
N ALA A 30 13.36 10.06 6.11
CA ALA A 30 14.15 11.17 6.64
C ALA A 30 13.83 11.48 8.10
N CYS A 31 12.55 11.53 8.48
CA CYS A 31 12.12 11.78 9.85
C CYS A 31 12.56 10.67 10.80
N LEU A 32 12.46 9.40 10.39
CA LEU A 32 12.78 8.26 11.25
C LEU A 32 14.29 8.04 11.39
N THR A 33 15.05 8.26 10.33
CA THR A 33 16.52 8.26 10.41
C THR A 33 17.01 9.39 11.30
N TRP A 34 16.43 10.59 11.19
CA TRP A 34 16.72 11.70 12.11
C TRP A 34 16.37 11.34 13.56
N TYR A 35 15.21 10.72 13.81
CA TYR A 35 14.80 10.29 15.15
C TYR A 35 15.81 9.31 15.77
N LEU A 36 16.32 8.34 15.01
CA LEU A 36 17.34 7.42 15.49
C LEU A 36 18.61 8.19 15.88
N LEU A 37 19.11 9.06 14.99
CA LEU A 37 20.32 9.86 15.21
C LEU A 37 20.22 10.76 16.44
N ALA A 38 19.10 11.48 16.57
CA ALA A 38 18.88 12.42 17.66
C ALA A 38 18.60 11.73 19.00
N GLY A 39 17.98 10.53 18.97
CA GLY A 39 17.59 9.78 20.16
C GLY A 39 18.69 8.91 20.78
N GLY A 40 19.87 8.82 20.15
CA GLY A 40 20.95 7.94 20.63
C GLY A 40 20.59 6.45 20.61
N HIS A 41 19.65 6.06 19.75
CA HIS A 41 19.20 4.67 19.60
C HIS A 41 20.27 3.80 18.91
N PRO A 42 20.18 2.46 18.99
CA PRO A 42 21.10 1.58 18.27
C PRO A 42 21.06 1.85 16.76
N MET A 43 22.22 2.14 16.17
CA MET A 43 22.40 2.29 14.73
C MET A 43 22.61 0.91 14.10
N THR A 44 21.52 0.18 13.90
CA THR A 44 21.54 -1.13 13.25
C THR A 44 20.52 -1.22 12.13
N TRP A 45 20.74 -2.13 11.18
CA TRP A 45 19.78 -2.42 10.12
C TRP A 45 18.44 -2.89 10.69
N ASP A 46 18.44 -3.71 11.75
CA ASP A 46 17.21 -4.17 12.41
C ASP A 46 16.39 -3.01 12.97
N ALA A 47 17.03 -2.05 13.67
CA ALA A 47 16.34 -0.90 14.24
C ALA A 47 15.72 0.01 13.16
N LEU A 48 16.51 0.37 12.14
CA LEU A 48 16.04 1.22 11.03
C LEU A 48 14.95 0.52 10.21
N PHE A 49 15.15 -0.74 9.85
CA PHE A 49 14.20 -1.55 9.09
C PHE A 49 12.86 -1.64 9.82
N ARG A 50 12.86 -2.06 11.09
CA ARG A 50 11.64 -2.21 11.88
C ARG A 50 10.92 -0.88 11.98
N LEU A 51 11.61 0.19 12.36
CA LEU A 51 10.98 1.49 12.54
C LEU A 51 10.31 2.00 11.26
N VAL A 52 11.04 1.95 10.14
CA VAL A 52 10.54 2.44 8.85
C VAL A 52 9.40 1.57 8.32
N PHE A 53 9.58 0.25 8.22
CA PHE A 53 8.56 -0.63 7.66
C PHE A 53 7.34 -0.74 8.58
N GLN A 54 7.50 -0.64 9.90
CA GLN A 54 6.38 -0.61 10.83
C GLN A 54 5.53 0.63 10.61
N LEU A 55 6.09 1.84 10.63
CA LEU A 55 5.27 3.04 10.44
C LEU A 55 4.71 3.15 9.01
N TRP A 56 5.47 2.69 8.01
CA TRP A 56 4.97 2.64 6.64
C TRP A 56 3.73 1.75 6.53
N THR A 57 3.80 0.53 7.05
CA THR A 57 2.73 -0.46 6.92
C THR A 57 1.53 -0.19 7.81
N LEU A 58 1.75 0.39 9.00
CA LEU A 58 0.68 0.68 9.95
C LEU A 58 -0.03 2.01 9.66
N LEU A 59 0.68 3.00 9.11
CA LEU A 59 0.14 4.35 8.91
C LEU A 59 0.07 4.71 7.42
N SER A 60 1.21 4.72 6.73
CA SER A 60 1.29 5.23 5.36
C SER A 60 0.50 4.40 4.35
N VAL A 61 0.47 3.07 4.50
CA VAL A 61 -0.24 2.17 3.58
C VAL A 61 -1.77 2.33 3.70
N PRO A 62 -2.39 2.21 4.89
CA PRO A 62 -3.83 2.47 5.05
C PRO A 62 -4.24 3.90 4.65
N ALA A 63 -3.49 4.91 5.11
CA ALA A 63 -3.78 6.30 4.80
C ALA A 63 -3.62 6.59 3.30
N GLY A 64 -2.55 6.06 2.69
CA GLY A 64 -2.26 6.18 1.27
C GLY A 64 -3.32 5.52 0.41
N ALA A 65 -3.78 4.31 0.74
CA ALA A 65 -4.87 3.64 0.03
C ALA A 65 -6.15 4.49 0.06
N ALA A 66 -6.53 5.01 1.24
CA ALA A 66 -7.73 5.82 1.42
C ALA A 66 -7.65 7.15 0.67
N LEU A 67 -6.55 7.88 0.84
CA LEU A 67 -6.35 9.22 0.28
C LEU A 67 -6.16 9.19 -1.23
N LEU A 68 -5.28 8.32 -1.75
CA LEU A 68 -5.00 8.27 -3.19
C LEU A 68 -6.23 7.84 -3.99
N ALA A 69 -6.97 6.84 -3.50
CA ALA A 69 -8.24 6.44 -4.10
C ALA A 69 -9.28 7.57 -4.06
N GLY A 70 -9.40 8.26 -2.93
CA GLY A 70 -10.29 9.39 -2.77
C GLY A 70 -9.96 10.56 -3.71
N LEU A 71 -8.67 10.92 -3.82
CA LEU A 71 -8.21 11.95 -4.75
C LEU A 71 -8.46 11.54 -6.21
N ALA A 72 -8.20 10.28 -6.55
CA ALA A 72 -8.46 9.76 -7.89
C ALA A 72 -9.94 9.83 -8.28
N ALA A 73 -10.86 9.58 -7.33
CA ALA A 73 -12.30 9.76 -7.54
C ALA A 73 -12.71 11.24 -7.57
N ALA A 74 -12.14 12.09 -6.70
CA ALA A 74 -12.44 13.52 -6.66
C ALA A 74 -12.03 14.24 -7.96
N HIS A 75 -10.86 13.92 -8.51
CA HIS A 75 -10.42 14.45 -9.81
C HIS A 75 -11.38 14.07 -10.94
N GLU A 76 -11.98 12.88 -10.86
CA GLU A 76 -12.92 12.39 -11.86
C GLU A 76 -14.29 13.06 -11.71
N ALA A 77 -14.76 13.29 -10.48
CA ALA A 77 -15.95 14.08 -10.21
C ALA A 77 -15.81 15.51 -10.76
N GLN A 78 -14.65 16.15 -10.56
CA GLN A 78 -14.34 17.48 -11.09
C GLN A 78 -14.25 17.54 -12.62
N ALA A 79 -13.86 16.44 -13.26
CA ALA A 79 -13.77 16.32 -14.72
C ALA A 79 -15.13 16.05 -15.41
N GLY A 80 -16.25 16.22 -14.69
CA GLY A 80 -17.60 15.93 -15.18
C GLY A 80 -18.03 14.50 -14.92
N ASN A 81 -17.66 13.93 -13.77
CA ASN A 81 -18.17 12.68 -13.19
C ASN A 81 -18.32 11.52 -14.19
N TRP A 82 -17.27 11.25 -14.97
CA TRP A 82 -17.23 10.20 -16.01
C TRP A 82 -18.12 10.41 -17.24
N TYR A 83 -19.01 11.42 -17.27
CA TYR A 83 -19.96 11.64 -18.38
C TYR A 83 -19.23 11.84 -19.70
N GLY A 84 -18.20 12.70 -19.74
CA GLY A 84 -17.40 12.95 -20.96
C GLY A 84 -16.56 11.76 -21.45
N LEU A 85 -16.30 10.77 -20.59
CA LEU A 85 -15.56 9.56 -20.94
C LEU A 85 -16.46 8.44 -21.47
N ARG A 86 -17.74 8.41 -21.07
CA ARG A 86 -18.73 7.43 -21.57
C ARG A 86 -19.23 7.71 -22.99
N VAL A 87 -19.00 8.92 -23.52
CA VAL A 87 -19.24 9.27 -24.93
C VAL A 87 -18.21 8.63 -25.86
N ARG A 88 -17.04 8.22 -25.33
CA ARG A 88 -16.01 7.53 -26.10
C ARG A 88 -16.35 6.04 -26.22
N PRO A 89 -15.89 5.35 -27.28
CA PRO A 89 -16.13 3.91 -27.48
C PRO A 89 -15.24 3.05 -26.56
N VAL A 90 -15.22 3.35 -25.27
CA VAL A 90 -14.46 2.63 -24.24
C VAL A 90 -15.42 2.20 -23.14
N SER A 91 -15.36 0.93 -22.74
CA SER A 91 -16.27 0.43 -21.70
C SER A 91 -15.98 1.08 -20.33
N PRO A 92 -17.01 1.43 -19.54
CA PRO A 92 -16.81 1.96 -18.19
C PRO A 92 -15.96 1.03 -17.29
N ALA A 93 -16.14 -0.28 -17.45
CA ALA A 93 -15.35 -1.30 -16.76
C ALA A 93 -13.85 -1.19 -17.06
N ALA A 94 -13.46 -0.94 -18.32
CA ALA A 94 -12.06 -0.78 -18.70
C ALA A 94 -11.44 0.53 -18.15
N LEU A 95 -12.23 1.61 -18.06
CA LEU A 95 -11.78 2.86 -17.44
C LEU A 95 -11.52 2.70 -15.95
N TYR A 96 -12.46 2.09 -15.23
CA TYR A 96 -12.31 1.82 -13.80
C TYR A 96 -11.14 0.86 -13.52
N GLY A 97 -11.04 -0.24 -14.28
CA GLY A 97 -9.93 -1.18 -14.17
C GLY A 97 -8.56 -0.53 -14.46
N GLY A 98 -8.50 0.37 -15.44
CA GLY A 98 -7.31 1.18 -15.72
C GLY A 98 -6.91 2.05 -14.53
N LYS A 99 -7.87 2.74 -13.90
CA LYS A 99 -7.64 3.57 -12.71
C LYS A 99 -7.12 2.75 -11.53
N LEU A 100 -7.73 1.59 -11.26
CA LEU A 100 -7.26 0.66 -10.23
C LEU A 100 -5.82 0.22 -10.49
N THR A 101 -5.51 -0.13 -11.74
CA THR A 101 -4.15 -0.54 -12.14
C THR A 101 -3.13 0.57 -11.91
N ILE A 102 -3.45 1.81 -12.29
CA ILE A 102 -2.53 2.95 -12.09
C ILE A 102 -2.31 3.23 -10.60
N LEU A 103 -3.35 3.15 -9.76
CA LEU A 103 -3.19 3.29 -8.30
C LEU A 103 -2.33 2.17 -7.71
N ALA A 104 -2.48 0.94 -8.20
CA ALA A 104 -1.64 -0.18 -7.79
C ALA A 104 -0.17 0.01 -8.17
N LEU A 105 0.10 0.50 -9.38
CA LEU A 105 1.47 0.81 -9.82
C LEU A 105 2.07 2.00 -9.06
N ALA A 106 1.27 3.03 -8.77
CA ALA A 106 1.72 4.19 -7.99
C ALA A 106 2.13 3.81 -6.56
N THR A 107 1.34 2.97 -5.90
CA THR A 107 1.64 2.48 -4.55
C THR A 107 2.77 1.45 -4.53
N LEU A 108 2.95 0.65 -5.60
CA LEU A 108 4.13 -0.19 -5.80
C LEU A 108 5.39 0.68 -5.85
N ALA A 109 5.40 1.70 -6.72
CA ALA A 109 6.52 2.61 -6.84
C ALA A 109 6.85 3.27 -5.49
N SER A 110 5.84 3.70 -4.73
CA SER A 110 6.04 4.29 -3.40
C SER A 110 6.69 3.32 -2.41
N SER A 111 6.27 2.04 -2.41
CA SER A 111 6.83 1.02 -1.51
C SER A 111 8.26 0.61 -1.89
N LEU A 112 8.59 0.60 -3.19
CA LEU A 112 9.96 0.37 -3.66
C LEU A 112 10.86 1.58 -3.37
N LEU A 113 10.34 2.81 -3.55
CA LEU A 113 11.04 4.04 -3.16
C LEU A 113 11.34 4.07 -1.66
N LEU A 114 10.41 3.63 -0.80
CA LEU A 114 10.68 3.46 0.62
C LEU A 114 11.90 2.57 0.86
N SER A 115 11.95 1.42 0.17
CA SER A 115 13.04 0.45 0.31
C SER A 115 14.38 1.06 -0.09
N VAL A 116 14.41 1.77 -1.23
CA VAL A 116 15.60 2.46 -1.74
C VAL A 116 16.04 3.59 -0.81
N PHE A 117 15.11 4.45 -0.37
CA PHE A 117 15.44 5.54 0.55
C PHE A 117 15.92 5.02 1.90
N THR A 118 15.34 3.93 2.41
CA THR A 118 15.81 3.29 3.64
C THR A 118 17.25 2.82 3.48
N ALA A 119 17.57 2.12 2.39
CA ALA A 119 18.93 1.67 2.09
C ALA A 119 19.92 2.85 2.02
N ILE A 120 19.59 3.89 1.25
CA ILE A 120 20.43 5.08 1.11
C ILE A 120 20.63 5.77 2.46
N SER A 121 19.56 5.92 3.25
CA SER A 121 19.64 6.59 4.55
C SER A 121 20.49 5.80 5.55
N GLY A 122 20.36 4.47 5.58
CA GLY A 122 21.13 3.60 6.46
C GLY A 122 22.62 3.64 6.15
N MET A 123 22.99 3.57 4.87
CA MET A 123 24.38 3.75 4.45
C MET A 123 24.89 5.18 4.75
N GLY A 124 24.02 6.20 4.58
CA GLY A 124 24.35 7.60 4.87
C GLY A 124 24.66 7.88 6.34
N ILE A 125 24.15 7.07 7.27
CA ILE A 125 24.46 7.15 8.70
C ILE A 125 25.58 6.20 9.15
N GLY A 126 26.28 5.55 8.20
CA GLY A 126 27.43 4.69 8.48
C GLY A 126 27.13 3.22 8.77
N LEU A 127 25.92 2.73 8.48
CA LEU A 127 25.65 1.29 8.51
C LEU A 127 26.47 0.56 7.43
N PRO A 128 26.83 -0.73 7.64
CA PRO A 128 27.48 -1.55 6.62
C PRO A 128 26.58 -1.74 5.39
N GLU A 129 27.05 -2.49 4.40
CA GLU A 129 26.32 -2.75 3.15
C GLU A 129 24.84 -3.06 3.40
N ALA A 130 23.96 -2.40 2.65
CA ALA A 130 22.53 -2.50 2.86
C ALA A 130 22.01 -3.90 2.51
N PRO A 131 21.08 -4.45 3.31
CA PRO A 131 20.41 -5.71 3.02
C PRO A 131 19.34 -5.48 1.92
N TRP A 132 19.79 -5.19 0.70
CA TRP A 132 18.96 -4.79 -0.44
C TRP A 132 17.83 -5.79 -0.73
N SER A 133 18.14 -7.09 -0.68
CA SER A 133 17.16 -8.15 -0.88
C SER A 133 16.03 -8.07 0.15
N ALA A 134 16.36 -7.96 1.44
CA ALA A 134 15.38 -7.85 2.50
C ALA A 134 14.52 -6.59 2.37
N LEU A 135 15.13 -5.44 2.07
CA LEU A 135 14.44 -4.18 1.89
C LEU A 135 13.45 -4.24 0.71
N LEU A 136 13.91 -4.68 -0.47
CA LEU A 136 13.08 -4.75 -1.67
C LEU A 136 11.96 -5.79 -1.54
N VAL A 137 12.25 -6.95 -0.95
CA VAL A 137 11.24 -8.00 -0.69
C VAL A 137 10.20 -7.49 0.32
N ALA A 138 10.60 -6.80 1.38
CA ALA A 138 9.67 -6.20 2.34
C ALA A 138 8.78 -5.15 1.66
N GLY A 139 9.34 -4.29 0.81
CA GLY A 139 8.60 -3.33 0.01
C GLY A 139 7.55 -4.01 -0.87
N LEU A 140 7.97 -5.04 -1.62
CA LEU A 140 7.08 -5.79 -2.52
C LEU A 140 5.97 -6.53 -1.78
N LEU A 141 6.30 -7.25 -0.70
CA LEU A 141 5.33 -8.02 0.07
C LEU A 141 4.35 -7.10 0.80
N SER A 142 4.80 -5.95 1.30
CA SER A 142 3.92 -4.95 1.91
C SER A 142 2.91 -4.40 0.89
N TRP A 143 3.35 -4.15 -0.34
CA TRP A 143 2.50 -3.69 -1.43
C TRP A 143 1.48 -4.76 -1.84
N LEU A 144 1.93 -6.01 -2.03
CA LEU A 144 1.06 -7.12 -2.43
C LEU A 144 -0.05 -7.34 -1.39
N ALA A 145 0.32 -7.31 -0.10
CA ALA A 145 -0.62 -7.39 1.01
C ALA A 145 -1.63 -6.24 1.07
N ALA A 146 -1.30 -5.09 0.47
CA ALA A 146 -2.13 -3.88 0.44
C ALA A 146 -3.08 -3.80 -0.77
N LEU A 147 -2.95 -4.67 -1.77
CA LEU A 147 -3.81 -4.67 -2.97
C LEU A 147 -5.32 -4.71 -2.65
N PRO A 148 -5.81 -5.49 -1.66
CA PRO A 148 -7.22 -5.46 -1.27
C PRO A 148 -7.70 -4.07 -0.84
N LEU A 149 -6.85 -3.34 -0.11
CA LEU A 149 -7.18 -2.01 0.38
C LEU A 149 -7.34 -1.02 -0.77
N GLN A 150 -6.50 -1.13 -1.80
CA GLN A 150 -6.58 -0.26 -2.98
C GLN A 150 -7.89 -0.48 -3.75
N ALA A 151 -8.28 -1.74 -3.95
CA ALA A 151 -9.55 -2.09 -4.60
C ALA A 151 -10.75 -1.61 -3.77
N LEU A 152 -10.72 -1.85 -2.45
CA LEU A 152 -11.78 -1.42 -1.54
C LEU A 152 -11.95 0.10 -1.51
N HIS A 153 -10.85 0.84 -1.28
CA HIS A 153 -10.91 2.29 -1.16
C HIS A 153 -11.27 2.95 -2.49
N LEU A 154 -10.82 2.43 -3.63
CA LEU A 154 -11.26 2.95 -4.93
C LEU A 154 -12.76 2.72 -5.13
N TRP A 155 -13.28 1.55 -4.74
CA TRP A 155 -14.71 1.27 -4.87
C TRP A 155 -15.53 2.24 -4.01
N VAL A 156 -15.17 2.39 -2.74
CA VAL A 156 -15.82 3.30 -1.78
C VAL A 156 -15.72 4.76 -2.26
N ALA A 157 -14.54 5.20 -2.70
CA ALA A 157 -14.32 6.54 -3.23
C ALA A 157 -15.17 6.82 -4.48
N THR A 158 -15.31 5.83 -5.36
CA THR A 158 -16.12 5.97 -6.59
C THR A 158 -17.61 5.97 -6.28
N ALA A 159 -18.04 5.27 -5.24
CA ALA A 159 -19.44 5.19 -4.85
C ALA A 159 -19.92 6.41 -4.07
N TRP A 160 -19.09 6.91 -3.14
CA TRP A 160 -19.49 7.90 -2.13
C TRP A 160 -18.52 9.08 -1.97
N GLY A 161 -17.48 9.16 -2.81
CA GLY A 161 -16.54 10.28 -2.83
C GLY A 161 -15.35 10.15 -1.87
N LEU A 162 -14.48 11.15 -1.92
CA LEU A 162 -13.24 11.24 -1.14
C LEU A 162 -13.49 11.07 0.37
N GLY A 163 -14.49 11.77 0.92
CA GLY A 163 -14.79 11.75 2.35
C GLY A 163 -15.11 10.35 2.88
N ALA A 164 -15.87 9.55 2.13
CA ALA A 164 -16.21 8.18 2.52
C ALA A 164 -14.99 7.26 2.52
N SER A 165 -14.10 7.37 1.52
CA SER A 165 -12.87 6.60 1.47
C SER A 165 -11.94 6.91 2.64
N VAL A 166 -11.78 8.20 2.95
CA VAL A 166 -10.96 8.66 4.08
C VAL A 166 -11.58 8.23 5.40
N ALA A 167 -12.89 8.40 5.58
CA ALA A 167 -13.61 7.99 6.78
C ALA A 167 -13.49 6.49 7.05
N LEU A 168 -13.55 5.63 6.01
CA LEU A 168 -13.30 4.20 6.13
C LEU A 168 -11.83 3.89 6.49
N GLY A 169 -10.90 4.73 6.06
CA GLY A 169 -9.48 4.58 6.33
C GLY A 169 -9.12 4.79 7.81
N VAL A 170 -9.87 5.61 8.54
CA VAL A 170 -9.62 5.89 9.98
C VAL A 170 -9.71 4.64 10.87
N PRO A 171 -10.83 3.87 10.88
CA PRO A 171 -10.86 2.61 11.62
C PRO A 171 -9.88 1.58 11.03
N GLY A 172 -9.60 1.64 9.72
CA GLY A 172 -8.56 0.83 9.08
C GLY A 172 -7.16 1.08 9.63
N LEU A 173 -6.79 2.34 9.88
CA LEU A 173 -5.54 2.74 10.52
C LEU A 173 -5.44 2.19 11.95
N LEU A 174 -6.52 2.34 12.73
CA LEU A 174 -6.59 1.76 14.08
C LEU A 174 -6.45 0.24 14.05
N ALA A 175 -7.13 -0.42 13.10
CA ALA A 175 -7.02 -1.86 12.91
C ALA A 175 -5.61 -2.28 12.49
N ALA A 176 -4.96 -1.55 11.58
CA ALA A 176 -3.56 -1.79 11.23
C ALA A 176 -2.68 -1.71 12.46
N ALA A 177 -2.74 -0.60 13.21
CA ALA A 177 -1.93 -0.37 14.39
C ALA A 177 -2.14 -1.43 15.49
N LEU A 178 -3.40 -1.69 15.87
CA LEU A 178 -3.72 -2.60 16.97
C LEU A 178 -3.54 -4.07 16.58
N ILE A 179 -4.04 -4.47 15.40
CA ILE A 179 -4.08 -5.89 15.00
C ILE A 179 -2.80 -6.28 14.26
N GLY A 180 -2.25 -5.40 13.44
CA GLY A 180 -1.01 -5.60 12.70
C GLY A 180 0.25 -5.30 13.51
N GLY A 181 0.22 -4.24 14.34
CA GLY A 181 1.38 -3.75 15.08
C GLY A 181 1.53 -4.29 16.50
N THR A 182 0.50 -4.90 17.09
CA THR A 182 0.55 -5.43 18.47
C THR A 182 0.14 -6.90 18.56
N GLY A 183 0.35 -7.51 19.73
CA GLY A 183 -0.08 -8.89 20.01
C GLY A 183 -1.60 -9.07 20.16
N LEU A 184 -2.37 -7.99 20.30
CA LEU A 184 -3.82 -8.03 20.54
C LEU A 184 -4.59 -8.70 19.39
N GLY A 185 -4.09 -8.58 18.16
CA GLY A 185 -4.71 -9.13 16.96
C GLY A 185 -4.28 -10.55 16.58
N SER A 186 -3.55 -11.27 17.44
CA SER A 186 -2.90 -12.56 17.08
C SER A 186 -3.88 -13.63 16.59
N GLY A 187 -5.12 -13.64 17.09
CA GLY A 187 -6.16 -14.60 16.67
C GLY A 187 -7.04 -14.16 15.48
N VAL A 188 -7.05 -12.87 15.13
CA VAL A 188 -8.06 -12.30 14.19
C VAL A 188 -7.46 -11.58 12.98
N TRP A 189 -6.14 -11.38 12.94
CA TRP A 189 -5.46 -10.67 11.84
C TRP A 189 -5.77 -11.20 10.44
N TRP A 190 -6.01 -12.50 10.30
CA TRP A 190 -6.24 -13.15 9.02
C TRP A 190 -7.56 -12.71 8.36
N VAL A 191 -8.50 -12.09 9.10
CA VAL A 191 -9.71 -11.46 8.55
C VAL A 191 -9.62 -9.93 8.44
N VAL A 192 -8.48 -9.32 8.80
CA VAL A 192 -8.31 -7.86 8.84
C VAL A 192 -7.25 -7.44 7.82
N PRO A 193 -7.64 -7.08 6.58
CA PRO A 193 -6.71 -6.77 5.50
C PRO A 193 -5.75 -5.61 5.82
N TRP A 194 -6.18 -4.64 6.62
CA TRP A 194 -5.33 -3.53 7.08
C TRP A 194 -4.12 -3.97 7.92
N SER A 195 -4.16 -5.16 8.51
CA SER A 195 -3.04 -5.71 9.30
C SER A 195 -1.99 -6.42 8.43
N TRP A 196 -2.35 -6.88 7.23
CA TRP A 196 -1.52 -7.77 6.41
C TRP A 196 -0.20 -7.12 5.96
N PRO A 197 -0.14 -5.83 5.56
CA PRO A 197 1.12 -5.21 5.15
C PRO A 197 2.21 -5.29 6.23
N ALA A 198 1.86 -5.01 7.49
CA ALA A 198 2.80 -5.07 8.61
C ALA A 198 3.22 -6.51 8.91
N ARG A 199 2.24 -7.43 8.90
CA ARG A 199 2.44 -8.87 9.12
C ARG A 199 3.29 -9.53 8.05
N MET A 200 3.37 -8.94 6.86
CA MET A 200 4.25 -9.37 5.77
C MET A 200 5.63 -8.74 5.83
N ALA A 201 5.73 -7.43 6.02
CA ALA A 201 7.01 -6.73 5.91
C ALA A 201 7.95 -7.01 7.09
N LEU A 202 7.44 -7.01 8.32
CA LEU A 202 8.28 -7.02 9.52
C LEU A 202 9.11 -8.31 9.71
N PRO A 203 8.61 -9.51 9.35
CA PRO A 203 9.41 -10.73 9.40
C PRO A 203 10.50 -10.83 8.31
N VAL A 204 10.50 -9.98 7.27
CA VAL A 204 11.38 -10.22 6.12
C VAL A 204 12.86 -10.18 6.48
N LEU A 205 13.30 -9.16 7.24
CA LEU A 205 14.72 -9.03 7.58
C LEU A 205 15.24 -10.26 8.32
N GLY A 206 14.49 -10.73 9.32
CA GLY A 206 14.91 -11.90 10.07
C GLY A 206 14.78 -13.24 9.31
N PHE A 207 14.05 -13.30 8.19
CA PHE A 207 14.12 -14.45 7.28
C PHE A 207 15.46 -14.52 6.55
N PHE A 208 16.02 -13.37 6.17
CA PHE A 208 17.33 -13.29 5.52
C PHE A 208 18.48 -13.48 6.50
N GLU A 209 18.34 -12.99 7.73
CA GLU A 209 19.35 -13.13 8.78
C GLU A 209 19.26 -14.46 9.55
N GLY A 210 18.22 -15.27 9.32
CA GLY A 210 18.00 -16.53 10.04
C GLY A 210 17.63 -16.35 11.52
N THR A 211 17.21 -15.15 11.92
CA THR A 211 16.97 -14.77 13.32
C THR A 211 15.52 -14.99 13.79
N ILE A 212 14.62 -15.47 12.92
CA ILE A 212 13.19 -15.56 13.26
C ILE A 212 12.81 -16.82 14.02
N THR A 213 12.25 -16.60 15.20
CA THR A 213 11.65 -17.61 16.11
C THR A 213 10.16 -17.37 16.40
N ARG A 214 9.55 -16.30 15.86
CA ARG A 214 8.19 -15.83 16.23
C ARG A 214 7.19 -15.76 15.07
N LEU A 215 7.16 -16.78 14.21
CA LEU A 215 5.98 -17.02 13.37
C LEU A 215 4.86 -17.65 14.20
N PRO A 216 3.58 -17.56 13.79
CA PRO A 216 2.53 -18.40 14.37
C PRO A 216 2.97 -19.86 14.33
N ALA A 217 2.76 -20.59 15.43
CA ALA A 217 3.23 -21.97 15.56
C ALA A 217 2.78 -22.83 14.37
N GLY A 218 3.70 -23.61 13.81
CA GLY A 218 3.43 -24.52 12.69
C GLY A 218 3.66 -23.96 11.28
N PHE A 219 4.04 -22.68 11.13
CA PHE A 219 4.39 -22.11 9.83
C PHE A 219 5.90 -22.02 9.62
N SER A 220 6.39 -22.56 8.49
CA SER A 220 7.70 -22.16 7.97
C SER A 220 7.59 -20.77 7.31
N PRO A 221 8.69 -19.99 7.24
CA PRO A 221 8.71 -18.68 6.59
C PRO A 221 8.09 -18.66 5.20
N GLY A 222 8.45 -19.63 4.35
CA GLY A 222 7.93 -19.72 2.98
C GLY A 222 6.43 -19.98 2.92
N VAL A 223 5.91 -20.88 3.77
CA VAL A 223 4.47 -21.17 3.82
C VAL A 223 3.68 -19.97 4.32
N TYR A 224 4.19 -19.29 5.34
CA TYR A 224 3.54 -18.07 5.87
C TYR A 224 3.40 -16.99 4.80
N VAL A 225 4.49 -16.69 4.08
CA VAL A 225 4.47 -15.72 2.97
C VAL A 225 3.48 -16.17 1.89
N ALA A 226 3.54 -17.43 1.46
CA ALA A 226 2.66 -17.94 0.41
C ALA A 226 1.16 -17.83 0.78
N VAL A 227 0.80 -18.17 2.02
CA VAL A 227 -0.60 -18.11 2.48
C VAL A 227 -1.10 -16.68 2.49
N VAL A 228 -0.36 -15.74 3.08
CA VAL A 228 -0.83 -14.34 3.17
C VAL A 228 -0.84 -13.67 1.80
N CYS A 229 0.15 -13.94 0.95
CA CYS A 229 0.13 -13.50 -0.46
C CYS A 229 -1.08 -14.05 -1.21
N GLY A 230 -1.40 -15.34 -1.02
CA GLY A 230 -2.57 -15.99 -1.61
C GLY A 230 -3.88 -15.35 -1.15
N MET A 231 -4.02 -15.11 0.16
CA MET A 231 -5.18 -14.42 0.74
C MET A 231 -5.32 -12.99 0.22
N ALA A 232 -4.23 -12.23 0.18
CA ALA A 232 -4.21 -10.87 -0.33
C ALA A 232 -4.59 -10.81 -1.80
N LEU A 233 -4.01 -11.67 -2.63
CA LEU A 233 -4.34 -11.72 -4.05
C LEU A 233 -5.79 -12.16 -4.28
N ALA A 234 -6.26 -13.18 -3.58
CA ALA A 234 -7.64 -13.67 -3.71
C ALA A 234 -8.66 -12.57 -3.35
N LEU A 235 -8.47 -11.88 -2.22
CA LEU A 235 -9.35 -10.79 -1.80
C LEU A 235 -9.25 -9.59 -2.74
N ALA A 236 -8.05 -9.24 -3.20
CA ALA A 236 -7.84 -8.14 -4.15
C ALA A 236 -8.54 -8.42 -5.48
N LEU A 237 -8.40 -9.62 -6.04
CA LEU A 237 -9.05 -10.03 -7.28
C LEU A 237 -10.58 -10.07 -7.13
N PHE A 238 -11.08 -10.58 -6.00
CA PHE A 238 -12.50 -10.57 -5.70
C PHE A 238 -13.04 -9.13 -5.67
N LEU A 239 -12.44 -8.24 -4.88
CA LEU A 239 -12.87 -6.84 -4.77
C LEU A 239 -12.71 -6.07 -6.08
N ALA A 240 -11.65 -6.34 -6.85
CA ALA A 240 -11.44 -5.75 -8.16
C ALA A 240 -12.54 -6.20 -9.13
N ALA A 241 -12.80 -7.51 -9.22
CA ALA A 241 -13.83 -8.06 -10.10
C ALA A 241 -15.23 -7.52 -9.73
N THR A 242 -15.59 -7.52 -8.45
CA THR A 242 -16.90 -7.02 -8.01
C THR A 242 -17.06 -5.53 -8.26
N SER A 243 -16.04 -4.72 -7.96
CA SER A 243 -16.11 -3.27 -8.17
C SER A 243 -16.11 -2.89 -9.66
N ILE A 244 -15.36 -3.60 -10.51
CA ILE A 244 -15.39 -3.42 -11.97
C ILE A 244 -16.78 -3.77 -12.54
N LEU A 245 -17.35 -4.91 -12.14
CA LEU A 245 -18.68 -5.33 -12.59
C LEU A 245 -19.77 -4.36 -12.12
N TRP A 246 -19.71 -3.95 -10.85
CA TRP A 246 -20.61 -2.95 -10.27
C TRP A 246 -20.54 -1.62 -11.05
N PHE A 247 -19.33 -1.14 -11.35
CA PHE A 247 -19.15 0.11 -12.10
C PHE A 247 -19.62 0.00 -13.55
N GLY A 248 -19.41 -1.16 -14.18
CA GLY A 248 -19.88 -1.44 -15.53
C GLY A 248 -21.41 -1.47 -15.66
N ARG A 249 -22.12 -1.91 -14.61
CA ARG A 249 -23.59 -1.98 -14.57
C ARG A 249 -24.27 -0.70 -14.11
N ARG A 250 -23.54 0.30 -13.61
CA ARG A 250 -24.14 1.59 -13.25
C ARG A 250 -24.67 2.30 -14.50
N GLU A 251 -25.98 2.30 -14.65
CA GLU A 251 -26.71 3.23 -15.52
C GLU A 251 -26.55 4.65 -14.97
N VAL A 252 -26.34 5.61 -15.85
CA VAL A 252 -26.24 7.02 -15.44
C VAL A 252 -27.65 7.58 -15.49
N ILE A 253 -28.18 7.98 -14.33
CA ILE A 253 -29.32 8.90 -14.26
C ILE A 253 -28.78 10.32 -14.37
#